data_AF-A0A8D5ZIG8-F1
#
_entry.id   AF-A0A8D5ZIG8-F1
#
_cell.length_a   1.000
_cell.length_b   1.000
_cell.length_c   1.000
_cell.angle_alpha   90.00
_cell.angle_beta   90.00
_cell.angle_gamma   90.00
#
_symmetry.space_group_name_H-M   'P 1'
#
loop_
_entity.id
_entity.type
_entity.pdbx_description
1 polymer ?
#
loop_
_entity_poly.entity_id
_entity_poly.type
_entity_poly.pdbx_seq_one_letter_code
_entity_poly.pdbx_strand_id
1 'polypeptide(L)'
;MKFISMIPSFPYAVLAYLDSGLAATTIVLGGIVEGYGYGLSLGTNWPYTRNMMDVAFKGDPEAIHRISATLVGLISLTLLITDFNMITLVGFISIIFTALLGMATLYVLAGKLPSIFQGFHDIAAYTTFVSYLLLATGFPASSFISFLENAIIPPHFLYFVIFMGGVVTGTRRMRLSIGDVRRPKNKLQWAWAIHGIAAIIFFIALIYLNMWISLGFGLAEAAIGILTYRAINKNPEKPGILIGLHQLLSLAVVVSLLFA
;
A
#
# COMPACT_ATOMS: atom_id res chain seq x y z
N MET A 1 -23.86 -9.87 32.98
CA MET A 1 -22.87 -9.19 32.12
C MET A 1 -23.63 -8.14 31.30
N LYS A 2 -23.64 -6.88 31.75
CA LYS A 2 -24.56 -5.82 31.28
C LYS A 2 -23.77 -4.54 30.94
N PHE A 3 -22.65 -4.71 30.23
CA PHE A 3 -21.68 -3.64 29.94
C PHE A 3 -21.59 -3.24 28.46
N ILE A 4 -22.37 -3.84 27.56
CA ILE A 4 -22.27 -3.57 26.11
C ILE A 4 -23.30 -2.52 25.64
N SER A 5 -24.29 -2.15 26.45
CA SER A 5 -25.39 -1.26 26.02
C SER A 5 -25.11 0.25 26.14
N MET A 6 -23.85 0.66 26.26
CA MET A 6 -23.47 2.08 26.45
C MET A 6 -22.43 2.58 25.44
N ILE A 7 -22.21 1.86 24.34
CA ILE A 7 -21.45 2.41 23.23
C ILE A 7 -22.44 3.24 22.40
N PRO A 8 -22.30 4.58 22.34
CA PRO A 8 -23.13 5.39 21.47
C PRO A 8 -23.05 4.82 20.05
N SER A 9 -24.17 4.78 19.33
CA SER A 9 -24.25 4.37 17.93
C SER A 9 -23.52 5.40 17.06
N PHE A 10 -22.19 5.49 17.20
CA PHE A 10 -21.37 6.07 16.16
C PHE A 10 -21.66 5.26 14.90
N PRO A 11 -21.97 5.90 13.76
CA PRO A 11 -22.28 5.16 12.56
C PRO A 11 -21.02 4.40 12.17
N TYR A 12 -21.02 3.10 12.45
CA TYR A 12 -19.91 2.17 12.29
C TYR A 12 -19.28 2.26 10.89
N ALA A 13 -20.12 2.45 9.88
CA ALA A 13 -19.71 2.70 8.50
C ALA A 13 -18.86 3.98 8.34
N VAL A 14 -19.15 5.05 9.07
CA VAL A 14 -18.36 6.30 9.02
C VAL A 14 -16.96 6.08 9.59
N LEU A 15 -16.83 5.38 10.71
CA LEU A 15 -15.51 5.03 11.25
C LEU A 15 -14.73 4.14 10.26
N ALA A 16 -15.38 3.17 9.63
CA ALA A 16 -14.75 2.34 8.60
C ALA A 16 -14.33 3.14 7.35
N TYR A 17 -15.16 4.09 6.87
CA TYR A 17 -14.78 5.00 5.79
C TYR A 17 -13.59 5.89 6.17
N LEU A 18 -13.58 6.41 7.39
CA LEU A 18 -12.46 7.21 7.91
C LEU A 18 -11.17 6.36 7.96
N ASP A 19 -11.26 5.14 8.48
CA ASP A 19 -10.11 4.25 8.59
C ASP A 19 -9.56 3.84 7.22
N SER A 20 -10.45 3.50 6.28
CA SER A 20 -10.09 3.22 4.89
C SER A 20 -9.44 4.44 4.22
N GLY A 21 -10.03 5.63 4.38
CA GLY A 21 -9.47 6.87 3.84
C GLY A 21 -8.09 7.20 4.42
N LEU A 22 -7.88 6.98 5.72
CA LEU A 22 -6.58 7.12 6.37
C LEU A 22 -5.58 6.06 5.88
N ALA A 23 -6.00 4.82 5.68
CA ALA A 23 -5.15 3.76 5.12
C ALA A 23 -4.70 4.11 3.69
N ALA A 24 -5.62 4.55 2.83
CA ALA A 24 -5.31 5.05 1.49
C ALA A 24 -4.34 6.22 1.52
N THR A 25 -4.58 7.21 2.39
CA THR A 25 -3.69 8.36 2.58
C THR A 25 -2.30 7.92 3.04
N THR A 26 -2.24 6.95 3.95
CA THR A 26 -0.98 6.39 4.48
C THR A 26 -0.17 5.71 3.39
N ILE A 27 -0.81 4.95 2.49
CA ILE A 27 -0.18 4.32 1.32
C ILE A 27 0.43 5.38 0.39
N VAL A 28 -0.32 6.42 0.05
CA VAL A 28 0.17 7.52 -0.81
C VAL A 28 1.31 8.27 -0.14
N LEU A 29 1.20 8.57 1.17
CA LEU A 29 2.27 9.20 1.94
C LEU A 29 3.53 8.34 1.98
N GLY A 30 3.41 7.00 2.05
CA GLY A 30 4.55 6.09 1.93
C GLY A 30 5.29 6.26 0.60
N GLY A 31 4.54 6.40 -0.50
CA GLY A 31 5.10 6.73 -1.81
C GLY A 31 5.76 8.11 -1.87
N ILE A 32 5.24 9.11 -1.15
CA ILE A 32 5.84 10.45 -1.04
C ILE A 32 7.14 10.39 -0.22
N VAL A 33 7.15 9.68 0.90
CA VAL A 33 8.35 9.44 1.73
C VAL A 33 9.46 8.82 0.90
N GLU A 34 9.12 7.82 0.09
CA GLU A 34 10.05 7.21 -0.86
C GLU A 34 10.49 8.22 -1.95
N GLY A 35 9.53 8.89 -2.58
CA GLY A 35 9.77 9.79 -3.70
C GLY A 35 10.71 10.95 -3.38
N TYR A 36 10.66 11.47 -2.15
CA TYR A 36 11.52 12.57 -1.71
C TYR A 36 12.74 12.11 -0.89
N GLY A 37 12.92 10.80 -0.71
CA GLY A 37 14.09 10.21 -0.05
C GLY A 37 14.12 10.30 1.48
N TYR A 38 12.96 10.55 2.12
CA TYR A 38 12.86 10.62 3.59
C TYR A 38 13.09 9.26 4.26
N GLY A 39 12.72 8.15 3.59
CA GLY A 39 12.90 6.79 4.11
C GLY A 39 14.37 6.38 4.35
N LEU A 40 15.34 7.14 3.81
CA LEU A 40 16.78 6.92 4.03
C LEU A 40 17.31 7.54 5.33
N SER A 41 16.52 8.38 6.01
CA SER A 41 16.94 9.14 7.20
C SER A 41 17.05 8.28 8.48
N LEU A 42 16.44 7.09 8.49
CA LEU A 42 16.24 6.27 9.69
C LEU A 42 17.45 5.43 10.12
N GLY A 43 18.57 5.52 9.40
CA GLY A 43 19.77 4.76 9.72
C GLY A 43 20.64 5.34 10.84
N THR A 44 20.47 6.62 11.22
CA THR A 44 21.46 7.29 12.10
C THR A 44 20.91 8.28 13.11
N ASN A 45 19.66 8.75 13.02
CA ASN A 45 19.02 9.59 14.03
C ASN A 45 17.52 9.32 14.04
N TRP A 46 16.93 9.13 15.22
CA TRP A 46 15.49 8.92 15.39
C TRP A 46 14.83 10.19 15.95
N PRO A 47 14.65 11.26 15.15
CA PRO A 47 14.11 12.53 15.64
C PRO A 47 12.62 12.43 16.03
N TYR A 48 11.93 11.36 15.60
CA TYR A 48 10.48 11.19 15.74
C TYR A 48 10.02 10.73 17.13
N THR A 49 10.92 10.42 18.08
CA THR A 49 10.50 10.07 19.45
C THR A 49 10.26 11.29 20.34
N ARG A 50 10.84 12.46 20.00
CA ARG A 50 10.76 13.65 20.86
C ARG A 50 9.77 14.69 20.36
N ASN A 51 9.76 15.01 19.06
CA ASN A 51 9.01 16.15 18.52
C ASN A 51 8.25 15.79 17.21
N MET A 52 7.67 14.58 17.10
CA MET A 52 7.01 14.12 15.86
C MET A 52 5.90 15.06 15.36
N MET A 53 5.12 15.63 16.28
CA MET A 53 4.06 16.59 15.95
C MET A 53 4.64 17.85 15.31
N ASP A 54 5.71 18.41 15.88
CA ASP A 54 6.33 19.64 15.36
C ASP A 54 6.92 19.44 13.95
N VAL A 55 7.56 18.30 13.69
CA VAL A 55 8.09 18.00 12.36
C VAL A 55 6.98 17.71 11.35
N ALA A 56 5.89 17.06 11.78
CA ALA A 56 4.71 16.88 10.94
C ALA A 56 4.06 18.22 10.56
N PHE A 57 3.92 19.15 11.51
CA PHE A 57 3.43 20.51 11.23
C PHE A 57 4.32 21.29 10.25
N LYS A 58 5.62 20.98 10.21
CA LYS A 58 6.56 21.53 9.22
C LYS A 58 6.50 20.84 7.85
N GLY A 59 5.60 19.88 7.67
CA GLY A 59 5.38 19.19 6.40
C GLY A 59 6.29 17.99 6.16
N ASP A 60 6.89 17.41 7.20
CA ASP A 60 7.67 16.16 7.07
C ASP A 60 6.73 14.99 6.71
N PRO A 61 6.83 14.44 5.49
CA PRO A 61 5.91 13.40 5.03
C PRO A 61 6.08 12.09 5.79
N GLU A 62 7.25 11.82 6.37
CA GLU A 62 7.50 10.61 7.15
C GLU A 62 6.81 10.69 8.52
N ALA A 63 6.91 11.84 9.18
CA ALA A 63 6.20 12.07 10.42
C ALA A 63 4.67 11.99 10.22
N ILE A 64 4.16 12.60 9.16
CA ILE A 64 2.73 12.54 8.81
C ILE A 64 2.32 11.10 8.51
N HIS A 65 3.12 10.35 7.73
CA HIS A 65 2.86 8.94 7.45
C HIS A 65 2.76 8.09 8.73
N ARG A 66 3.69 8.27 9.68
CA ARG A 66 3.71 7.54 10.96
C ARG A 66 2.51 7.87 11.85
N ILE A 67 2.16 9.16 11.94
CA ILE A 67 0.95 9.60 12.68
C ILE A 67 -0.29 8.98 12.05
N SER A 68 -0.43 9.07 10.72
CA SER A 68 -1.55 8.50 9.97
C SER A 68 -1.66 6.98 10.19
N ALA A 69 -0.54 6.24 10.07
CA ALA A 69 -0.50 4.80 10.34
C ALA A 69 -0.90 4.45 11.78
N THR A 70 -0.54 5.29 12.75
CA THR A 70 -0.93 5.10 14.15
C THR A 70 -2.45 5.31 14.33
N LEU A 71 -3.01 6.33 13.70
CA LEU A 71 -4.46 6.57 13.73
C LEU A 71 -5.22 5.41 13.10
N VAL A 72 -4.74 4.87 11.97
CA VAL A 72 -5.30 3.67 11.34
C VAL A 72 -5.34 2.50 12.35
N GLY A 73 -4.25 2.24 13.05
CA GLY A 73 -4.21 1.19 14.07
C GLY A 73 -5.17 1.38 15.24
N LEU A 74 -5.35 2.61 15.73
CA LEU A 74 -6.26 2.91 16.83
C LEU A 74 -7.74 2.79 16.43
N ILE A 75 -8.09 3.27 15.23
CA ILE A 75 -9.46 3.18 14.71
C ILE A 75 -9.79 1.72 14.39
N SER A 76 -8.89 1.01 13.73
CA SER A 76 -9.00 -0.42 13.48
C SER A 76 -9.22 -1.26 14.74
N LEU A 77 -8.45 -1.01 15.80
CA LEU A 77 -8.63 -1.69 17.09
C LEU A 77 -10.01 -1.39 17.67
N THR A 78 -10.46 -0.13 17.57
CA THR A 78 -11.81 0.27 17.99
C THR A 78 -12.86 -0.51 17.21
N LEU A 79 -12.76 -0.55 15.88
CA LEU A 79 -13.66 -1.30 15.00
C LEU A 79 -13.69 -2.79 15.36
N LEU A 80 -12.54 -3.43 15.58
CA LEU A 80 -12.43 -4.84 15.99
C LEU A 80 -13.12 -5.12 17.34
N ILE A 81 -12.96 -4.23 18.32
CA ILE A 81 -13.59 -4.37 19.64
C ILE A 81 -15.11 -4.16 19.54
N THR A 82 -15.55 -3.19 18.73
CA THR A 82 -16.97 -2.83 18.62
C THR A 82 -17.79 -3.78 17.75
N ASP A 83 -17.16 -4.41 16.75
CA ASP A 83 -17.82 -5.36 15.84
C ASP A 83 -16.79 -6.40 15.37
N PHE A 84 -16.67 -7.45 16.19
CA PHE A 84 -15.77 -8.54 15.93
C PHE A 84 -16.32 -9.43 14.81
N ASN A 85 -15.73 -9.33 13.63
CA ASN A 85 -16.07 -10.13 12.46
C ASN A 85 -14.81 -10.42 11.61
N MET A 86 -14.97 -11.18 10.53
CA MET A 86 -13.83 -11.57 9.69
C MET A 86 -13.12 -10.39 9.02
N ILE A 87 -13.84 -9.34 8.63
CA ILE A 87 -13.26 -8.15 8.01
C ILE A 87 -12.45 -7.37 9.02
N THR A 88 -12.99 -7.11 10.21
CA THR A 88 -12.26 -6.35 11.26
C THR A 88 -11.06 -7.14 11.79
N LEU A 89 -11.19 -8.47 11.92
CA LEU A 89 -10.09 -9.33 12.32
C LEU A 89 -8.94 -9.32 11.32
N VAL A 90 -9.22 -9.55 10.03
CA VAL A 90 -8.20 -9.52 8.98
C VAL A 90 -7.62 -8.12 8.82
N GLY A 91 -8.45 -7.07 8.82
CA GLY A 91 -7.99 -5.69 8.73
C GLY A 91 -7.01 -5.31 9.85
N PHE A 92 -7.31 -5.69 11.09
CA PHE A 92 -6.42 -5.45 12.23
C PHE A 92 -5.14 -6.29 12.17
N ILE A 93 -5.24 -7.56 11.80
CA ILE A 93 -4.06 -8.42 11.56
C ILE A 93 -3.17 -7.80 10.48
N SER A 94 -3.75 -7.33 9.37
CA SER A 94 -3.03 -6.65 8.30
C SER A 94 -2.33 -5.38 8.79
N ILE A 95 -2.89 -4.63 9.74
CA ILE A 95 -2.19 -3.49 10.35
C ILE A 95 -0.99 -3.92 11.17
N ILE A 96 -1.13 -4.98 11.99
CA ILE A 96 0.00 -5.54 12.76
C ILE A 96 1.12 -5.92 11.79
N PHE A 97 0.80 -6.64 10.71
CA PHE A 97 1.77 -6.99 9.68
C PHE A 97 2.36 -5.76 8.99
N THR A 98 1.55 -4.77 8.64
CA THR A 98 2.01 -3.51 8.03
C THR A 98 3.03 -2.81 8.93
N ALA A 99 2.78 -2.71 10.24
CA ALA A 99 3.71 -2.08 11.19
C ALA A 99 5.03 -2.86 11.31
N LEU A 100 4.96 -4.19 11.48
CA LEU A 100 6.14 -5.04 11.59
C LEU A 100 6.97 -5.05 10.29
N LEU A 101 6.30 -5.16 9.14
CA LEU A 101 6.92 -5.16 7.83
C LEU A 101 7.40 -3.76 7.42
N GLY A 102 6.80 -2.70 7.97
CA GLY A 102 7.29 -1.32 7.83
C GLY A 102 8.63 -1.13 8.53
N MET A 103 8.83 -1.74 9.70
CA MET A 103 10.16 -1.82 10.32
C MET A 103 11.11 -2.69 9.50
N ALA A 104 10.67 -3.86 9.03
CA ALA A 104 11.49 -4.74 8.19
C ALA A 104 11.93 -4.05 6.89
N THR A 105 11.07 -3.23 6.30
CA THR A 105 11.35 -2.38 5.15
C THR A 105 12.57 -1.49 5.39
N LEU A 106 12.74 -0.90 6.58
CA LEU A 106 13.94 -0.11 6.89
C LEU A 106 15.22 -0.95 6.80
N TYR A 107 15.15 -2.22 7.22
CA TYR A 107 16.27 -3.15 7.07
C TYR A 107 16.47 -3.58 5.61
N VAL A 108 15.41 -3.71 4.82
CA VAL A 108 15.50 -3.94 3.37
C VAL A 108 16.25 -2.79 2.69
N LEU A 109 15.87 -1.55 3.01
CA LEU A 109 16.49 -0.33 2.49
C LEU A 109 17.95 -0.19 2.93
N ALA A 110 18.27 -0.60 4.16
CA ALA A 110 19.64 -0.69 4.64
C ALA A 110 20.43 -1.87 4.01
N GLY A 111 19.79 -2.69 3.19
CA GLY A 111 20.41 -3.86 2.55
C GLY A 111 20.62 -5.07 3.46
N LYS A 112 19.96 -5.08 4.63
CA LYS A 112 20.04 -6.12 5.66
C LYS A 112 18.95 -7.19 5.55
N LEU A 113 17.84 -6.89 4.87
CA LEU A 113 16.77 -7.86 4.59
C LEU A 113 16.45 -7.97 3.08
N PRO A 114 15.90 -9.11 2.61
CA PRO A 114 15.44 -9.30 1.24
C PRO A 114 14.27 -8.38 0.84
N SER A 115 14.20 -8.00 -0.44
CA SER A 115 13.18 -7.09 -0.97
C SER A 115 11.74 -7.61 -0.91
N ILE A 116 11.54 -8.92 -0.73
CA ILE A 116 10.20 -9.52 -0.58
C ILE A 116 9.44 -8.97 0.63
N PHE A 117 10.14 -8.52 1.69
CA PHE A 117 9.49 -7.95 2.87
C PHE A 117 8.81 -6.60 2.54
N GLN A 118 9.35 -5.84 1.58
CA GLN A 118 8.67 -4.66 1.04
C GLN A 118 7.39 -5.06 0.29
N GLY A 119 7.45 -6.11 -0.53
CA GLY A 119 6.26 -6.62 -1.22
C GLY A 119 5.16 -7.07 -0.27
N PHE A 120 5.51 -7.77 0.82
CA PHE A 120 4.54 -8.16 1.84
C PHE A 120 4.00 -6.97 2.63
N HIS A 121 4.83 -5.95 2.88
CA HIS A 121 4.37 -4.70 3.49
C HIS A 121 3.26 -4.08 2.65
N ASP A 122 3.46 -4.03 1.33
CA ASP A 122 2.48 -3.44 0.41
C ASP A 122 1.20 -4.30 0.36
N ILE A 123 1.30 -5.63 0.29
CA ILE A 123 0.12 -6.51 0.42
C ILE A 123 -0.66 -6.17 1.71
N ALA A 124 0.01 -6.11 2.85
CA ALA A 124 -0.63 -5.87 4.14
C ALA A 124 -1.34 -4.50 4.16
N ALA A 125 -0.68 -3.45 3.65
CA ALA A 125 -1.25 -2.11 3.59
C ALA A 125 -2.51 -2.04 2.69
N TYR A 126 -2.47 -2.66 1.51
CA TYR A 126 -3.62 -2.71 0.61
C TYR A 126 -4.75 -3.58 1.17
N THR A 127 -4.44 -4.69 1.83
CA THR A 127 -5.46 -5.51 2.52
C THR A 127 -6.13 -4.71 3.65
N THR A 128 -5.39 -3.91 4.41
CA THR A 128 -5.97 -3.00 5.41
C THR A 128 -6.95 -2.02 4.77
N PHE A 129 -6.53 -1.34 3.71
CA PHE A 129 -7.38 -0.40 2.97
C PHE A 129 -8.69 -1.06 2.47
N VAL A 130 -8.56 -2.21 1.80
CA VAL A 130 -9.68 -2.97 1.24
C VAL A 130 -10.62 -3.49 2.32
N SER A 131 -10.07 -3.99 3.43
CA SER A 131 -10.88 -4.50 4.55
C SER A 131 -11.83 -3.42 5.05
N TYR A 132 -11.30 -2.24 5.38
CA TYR A 132 -12.14 -1.17 5.93
C TYR A 132 -13.04 -0.50 4.90
N LEU A 133 -12.66 -0.48 3.62
CA LEU A 133 -13.55 -0.02 2.55
C LEU A 133 -14.76 -0.94 2.41
N LEU A 134 -14.53 -2.25 2.32
CA LEU A 134 -15.60 -3.25 2.22
C LEU A 134 -16.48 -3.28 3.47
N LEU A 135 -15.89 -3.10 4.64
CA LEU A 135 -16.65 -2.94 5.88
C LEU A 135 -17.59 -1.73 5.81
N ALA A 136 -17.09 -0.59 5.33
CA ALA A 136 -17.84 0.65 5.23
C ALA A 136 -19.02 0.56 4.25
N THR A 137 -18.91 -0.28 3.22
CA THR A 137 -19.97 -0.53 2.24
C THR A 137 -20.95 -1.63 2.66
N GLY A 138 -20.78 -2.21 3.85
CA GLY A 138 -21.64 -3.30 4.34
C GLY A 138 -21.40 -4.64 3.64
N PHE A 139 -20.18 -4.88 3.16
CA PHE A 139 -19.83 -6.16 2.53
C PHE A 139 -20.04 -7.33 3.51
N PRO A 140 -20.62 -8.45 3.09
CA PRO A 140 -20.85 -9.58 3.98
C PRO A 140 -19.54 -10.19 4.49
N ALA A 141 -19.31 -10.13 5.81
CA ALA A 141 -18.11 -10.67 6.43
C ALA A 141 -17.89 -12.17 6.16
N SER A 142 -18.97 -12.94 5.96
CA SER A 142 -18.93 -14.36 5.58
C SER A 142 -18.26 -14.62 4.24
N SER A 143 -18.31 -13.66 3.31
CA SER A 143 -17.78 -13.80 1.94
C SER A 143 -16.36 -13.22 1.81
N PHE A 144 -15.82 -12.62 2.87
CA PHE A 144 -14.60 -11.84 2.82
C PHE A 144 -13.35 -12.67 2.48
N ILE A 145 -13.24 -13.88 3.00
CA ILE A 145 -12.11 -14.77 2.68
C ILE A 145 -12.11 -15.17 1.20
N SER A 146 -13.28 -15.59 0.68
CA SER A 146 -13.41 -15.94 -0.74
C SER A 146 -13.12 -14.73 -1.65
N PHE A 147 -13.51 -13.53 -1.22
CA PHE A 147 -13.14 -12.29 -1.91
C PHE A 147 -11.61 -12.12 -1.99
N LEU A 148 -10.88 -12.31 -0.88
CA LEU A 148 -9.41 -12.21 -0.88
C LEU A 148 -8.74 -13.28 -1.74
N GLU A 149 -9.25 -14.51 -1.74
CA GLU A 149 -8.76 -15.60 -2.60
C GLU A 149 -8.92 -15.23 -4.09
N ASN A 150 -10.10 -14.72 -4.47
CA ASN A 150 -10.37 -14.30 -5.84
C ASN A 150 -9.47 -13.15 -6.31
N ALA A 151 -9.00 -12.30 -5.40
CA ALA A 151 -8.09 -11.20 -5.73
C ALA A 151 -6.64 -11.67 -6.00
N ILE A 152 -6.27 -12.88 -5.56
CA ILE A 152 -4.94 -13.47 -5.75
C ILE A 152 -4.92 -14.42 -6.95
N ILE A 153 -5.99 -15.21 -7.13
CA ILE A 153 -6.06 -16.23 -8.18
C ILE A 153 -6.31 -15.56 -9.54
N PRO A 154 -5.63 -16.00 -10.62
CA PRO A 154 -5.94 -15.55 -11.97
C PRO A 154 -7.44 -15.73 -12.29
N PRO A 155 -8.11 -14.73 -12.87
CA PRO A 155 -7.49 -13.66 -13.63
C PRO A 155 -7.08 -12.39 -12.83
N HIS A 156 -7.55 -12.19 -11.59
CA HIS A 156 -7.46 -10.87 -10.96
C HIS A 156 -6.06 -10.46 -10.48
N PHE A 157 -5.17 -11.39 -10.12
CA PHE A 157 -3.70 -11.29 -9.90
C PHE A 157 -3.10 -9.99 -9.30
N LEU A 158 -3.92 -9.11 -8.74
CA LEU A 158 -3.61 -7.71 -8.42
C LEU A 158 -2.64 -7.63 -7.25
N TYR A 159 -2.88 -8.43 -6.21
CA TYR A 159 -1.99 -8.51 -5.06
C TYR A 159 -0.58 -8.95 -5.45
N PHE A 160 -0.42 -9.75 -6.50
CA PHE A 160 0.89 -10.09 -7.01
C PHE A 160 1.54 -8.93 -7.76
N VAL A 161 0.77 -8.14 -8.53
CA VAL A 161 1.28 -6.91 -9.17
C VAL A 161 1.78 -5.92 -8.11
N ILE A 162 0.98 -5.68 -7.06
CA ILE A 162 1.32 -4.83 -5.91
C ILE A 162 2.58 -5.35 -5.21
N PHE A 163 2.62 -6.64 -4.88
CA PHE A 163 3.79 -7.29 -4.28
C PHE A 163 5.06 -7.06 -5.09
N MET A 164 4.99 -7.27 -6.40
CA MET A 164 6.15 -7.08 -7.28
C MET A 164 6.58 -5.61 -7.37
N GLY A 165 5.65 -4.65 -7.26
CA GLY A 165 5.97 -3.23 -7.12
C GLY A 165 6.83 -2.98 -5.88
N GLY A 166 6.43 -3.54 -4.73
CA GLY A 166 7.23 -3.50 -3.51
C GLY A 166 8.59 -4.19 -3.66
N VAL A 167 8.67 -5.34 -4.33
CA VAL A 167 9.95 -6.01 -4.61
C VAL A 167 10.88 -5.13 -5.45
N VAL A 168 10.37 -4.38 -6.42
CA VAL A 168 11.16 -3.39 -7.19
C VAL A 168 11.73 -2.32 -6.26
N THR A 169 10.88 -1.68 -5.45
CA THR A 169 11.31 -0.66 -4.48
C THR A 169 12.34 -1.19 -3.50
N GLY A 170 12.09 -2.35 -2.88
CA GLY A 170 13.00 -2.97 -1.93
C GLY A 170 14.34 -3.35 -2.56
N THR A 171 14.33 -3.84 -3.81
CA THR A 171 15.57 -4.18 -4.53
C THR A 171 16.37 -2.93 -4.89
N ARG A 172 15.68 -1.80 -5.13
CA ARG A 172 16.30 -0.49 -5.37
C ARG A 172 17.00 0.08 -4.13
N ARG A 173 16.54 -0.30 -2.93
CA ARG A 173 16.99 0.28 -1.65
C ARG A 173 16.88 1.80 -1.62
N MET A 174 15.95 2.35 -2.40
CA MET A 174 15.77 3.78 -2.65
C MET A 174 17.00 4.55 -3.17
N ARG A 175 18.08 3.89 -3.59
CA ARG A 175 19.34 4.55 -4.00
C ARG A 175 19.82 4.17 -5.39
N LEU A 176 19.40 3.01 -5.88
CA LEU A 176 19.90 2.46 -7.14
C LEU A 176 19.04 2.92 -8.31
N SER A 177 19.67 3.25 -9.44
CA SER A 177 18.93 3.35 -10.71
C SER A 177 18.52 1.94 -11.17
N ILE A 178 17.36 1.82 -11.81
CA ILE A 178 16.93 0.54 -12.43
C ILE A 178 17.83 0.21 -13.64
N GLY A 179 18.23 1.22 -14.39
CA GLY A 179 19.01 1.08 -15.63
C GLY A 179 18.17 0.51 -16.78
N ASP A 180 18.83 0.08 -17.86
CA ASP A 180 18.16 -0.46 -19.05
C ASP A 180 17.56 -1.85 -18.80
N VAL A 181 16.25 -1.94 -19.02
CA VAL A 181 15.42 -3.15 -18.80
C VAL A 181 15.15 -3.93 -20.09
N ARG A 182 15.61 -3.46 -21.25
CA ARG A 182 15.45 -4.20 -22.53
C ARG A 182 16.22 -5.51 -22.55
N ARG A 183 17.32 -5.57 -21.78
CA ARG A 183 18.15 -6.77 -21.57
C ARG A 183 18.53 -6.86 -20.09
N PRO A 184 17.65 -7.37 -19.22
CA PRO A 184 17.90 -7.43 -17.79
C PRO A 184 19.18 -8.21 -17.44
N LYS A 185 20.08 -7.59 -16.68
CA LYS A 185 21.39 -8.15 -16.28
C LYS A 185 21.50 -8.39 -14.78
N ASN A 186 20.64 -7.77 -13.97
CA ASN A 186 20.71 -7.84 -12.52
C ASN A 186 19.32 -8.04 -11.90
N LYS A 187 19.29 -8.30 -10.59
CA LYS A 187 18.06 -8.58 -9.84
C LYS A 187 17.05 -7.45 -9.91
N LEU A 188 17.48 -6.19 -9.90
CA LEU A 188 16.59 -5.03 -9.96
C LEU A 188 15.88 -4.94 -11.32
N GLN A 189 16.63 -5.14 -12.40
CA GLN A 189 16.07 -5.13 -13.76
C GLN A 189 15.11 -6.29 -13.98
N TRP A 190 15.44 -7.48 -13.46
CA TRP A 190 14.53 -8.62 -13.49
C TRP A 190 13.27 -8.39 -12.65
N ALA A 191 13.39 -7.83 -11.45
CA ALA A 191 12.23 -7.48 -10.62
C ALA A 191 11.29 -6.52 -11.36
N TRP A 192 11.85 -5.49 -12.01
CA TRP A 192 11.06 -4.54 -12.81
C TRP A 192 10.40 -5.21 -14.01
N ALA A 193 11.13 -6.07 -14.74
CA ALA A 193 10.59 -6.80 -15.88
C ALA A 193 9.44 -7.74 -15.47
N ILE A 194 9.60 -8.47 -14.36
CA ILE A 194 8.56 -9.37 -13.83
C ILE A 194 7.33 -8.56 -13.39
N HIS A 195 7.52 -7.42 -12.72
CA HIS A 195 6.41 -6.53 -12.37
C HIS A 195 5.67 -6.03 -13.61
N GLY A 196 6.38 -5.62 -14.66
CA GLY A 196 5.77 -5.21 -15.94
C GLY A 196 5.01 -6.34 -16.64
N ILE A 197 5.54 -7.57 -16.63
CA ILE A 197 4.84 -8.75 -17.16
C ILE A 197 3.56 -9.02 -16.35
N ALA A 198 3.63 -8.95 -15.02
CA ALA A 198 2.46 -9.12 -14.15
C ALA A 198 1.38 -8.06 -14.44
N ALA A 199 1.76 -6.80 -14.66
CA ALA A 199 0.83 -5.74 -15.06
C ALA A 199 0.18 -6.00 -16.43
N ILE A 200 0.93 -6.53 -17.40
CA ILE A 200 0.38 -6.91 -18.71
C ILE A 200 -0.65 -8.03 -18.57
N ILE A 201 -0.33 -9.07 -17.80
CA ILE A 201 -1.26 -10.18 -17.51
C ILE A 201 -2.54 -9.63 -16.86
N PHE A 202 -2.40 -8.70 -15.91
CA PHE A 202 -3.52 -8.03 -15.28
C PHE A 202 -4.36 -7.23 -16.29
N PHE A 203 -3.77 -6.50 -17.23
CA PHE A 203 -4.55 -5.81 -18.28
C PHE A 203 -5.30 -6.77 -19.20
N ILE A 204 -4.69 -7.90 -19.56
CA ILE A 204 -5.36 -8.94 -20.34
C ILE A 204 -6.59 -9.47 -19.57
N ALA A 205 -6.44 -9.69 -18.27
CA ALA A 205 -7.54 -10.08 -17.40
C ALA A 205 -8.68 -9.04 -17.37
N LEU A 206 -8.36 -7.75 -17.22
CA LEU A 206 -9.38 -6.68 -17.23
C LEU A 206 -10.13 -6.62 -18.57
N ILE A 207 -9.44 -6.81 -19.69
CA ILE A 207 -10.05 -6.86 -21.02
C ILE A 207 -10.96 -8.09 -21.13
N TYR A 208 -10.47 -9.26 -20.74
CA TYR A 208 -11.22 -10.51 -20.78
C TYR A 208 -12.52 -10.44 -19.97
N LEU A 209 -12.47 -9.76 -18.82
CA LEU A 209 -13.61 -9.56 -17.93
C LEU A 209 -14.47 -8.32 -18.27
N ASN A 210 -14.15 -7.59 -19.34
CA ASN A 210 -14.83 -6.35 -19.74
C ASN A 210 -14.84 -5.24 -18.66
N MET A 211 -13.81 -5.17 -17.83
CA MET A 211 -13.68 -4.20 -16.73
C MET A 211 -13.08 -2.88 -17.22
N TRP A 212 -13.81 -2.14 -18.06
CA TRP A 212 -13.29 -0.98 -18.79
C TRP A 212 -12.87 0.20 -17.89
N ILE A 213 -13.58 0.46 -16.80
CA ILE A 213 -13.22 1.54 -15.86
C ILE A 213 -11.88 1.22 -15.18
N SER A 214 -11.75 0.00 -14.65
CA SER A 214 -10.50 -0.48 -14.05
C SER A 214 -9.36 -0.53 -15.06
N LEU A 215 -9.63 -0.88 -16.32
CA LEU A 215 -8.64 -0.83 -17.39
C LEU A 215 -8.17 0.61 -17.63
N GLY A 216 -9.09 1.59 -17.64
CA GLY A 216 -8.76 2.99 -17.78
C GLY A 216 -7.79 3.49 -16.70
N PHE A 217 -8.09 3.20 -15.42
CA PHE A 217 -7.19 3.51 -14.32
C PHE A 217 -5.87 2.73 -14.41
N GLY A 218 -5.90 1.45 -14.80
CA GLY A 218 -4.70 0.63 -14.97
C GLY A 218 -3.76 1.15 -16.05
N LEU A 219 -4.30 1.63 -17.18
CA LEU A 219 -3.50 2.26 -18.23
C LEU A 219 -2.88 3.58 -17.77
N ALA A 220 -3.62 4.39 -17.00
CA ALA A 220 -3.07 5.59 -16.38
C ALA A 220 -1.97 5.26 -15.36
N GLU A 221 -2.17 4.23 -14.53
CA GLU A 221 -1.18 3.75 -13.57
C GLU A 221 0.10 3.27 -14.27
N ALA A 222 -0.01 2.53 -15.37
CA ALA A 222 1.15 2.13 -16.18
C ALA A 222 1.87 3.32 -16.81
N ALA A 223 1.15 4.33 -17.30
CA ALA A 223 1.75 5.54 -17.83
C ALA A 223 2.58 6.26 -16.74
N ILE A 224 2.02 6.44 -15.54
CA ILE A 224 2.76 6.98 -14.39
C ILE A 224 3.92 6.04 -14.00
N GLY A 225 3.75 4.72 -14.03
CA GLY A 225 4.81 3.75 -13.75
C GLY A 225 6.01 3.89 -14.69
N ILE A 226 5.77 4.13 -15.98
CA ILE A 226 6.83 4.41 -16.98
C ILE A 226 7.52 5.75 -16.68
N LEU A 227 6.77 6.79 -16.29
CA LEU A 227 7.34 8.08 -15.87
C LEU A 227 8.16 7.93 -14.59
N THR A 228 7.69 7.16 -13.62
CA THR A 228 8.41 6.80 -12.38
C THR A 228 9.71 6.08 -12.70
N TYR A 229 9.71 5.11 -13.61
CA TYR A 229 10.94 4.44 -14.08
C TYR A 229 11.95 5.44 -14.66
N ARG A 230 11.51 6.41 -15.48
CA ARG A 230 12.38 7.47 -16.01
C ARG A 230 12.91 8.38 -14.90
N ALA A 231 12.06 8.78 -13.96
CA ALA A 231 12.44 9.63 -12.84
C ALA A 231 13.45 8.96 -11.91
N ILE A 232 13.24 7.68 -11.59
CA ILE A 232 14.18 6.86 -10.81
C ILE A 232 15.54 6.76 -11.51
N ASN A 233 15.57 6.56 -12.82
CA ASN A 233 16.84 6.51 -13.54
C ASN A 233 17.54 7.87 -13.64
N LYS A 234 16.79 8.97 -13.56
CA LYS A 234 17.35 10.33 -13.56
C LYS A 234 17.88 10.73 -12.17
N ASN A 235 17.13 10.45 -11.11
CA ASN A 235 17.49 10.74 -9.73
C ASN A 235 16.96 9.60 -8.83
N PRO A 236 17.77 8.56 -8.58
CA PRO A 236 17.29 7.36 -7.89
C PRO A 236 16.96 7.56 -6.41
N GLU A 237 17.59 8.56 -5.78
CA GLU A 237 17.36 8.92 -4.37
C GLU A 237 16.13 9.79 -4.18
N LYS A 238 15.78 10.62 -5.18
CA LYS A 238 14.66 11.57 -5.11
C LYS A 238 13.88 11.64 -6.44
N PRO A 239 13.17 10.56 -6.82
CA PRO A 239 12.36 10.53 -8.05
C PRO A 239 11.11 11.43 -7.99
N GLY A 240 10.78 11.97 -6.82
CA GLY A 240 9.73 12.96 -6.60
C GLY A 240 8.32 12.37 -6.49
N ILE A 241 7.32 13.23 -6.71
CA ILE A 241 5.90 12.95 -6.49
C ILE A 241 5.33 11.79 -7.34
N LEU A 242 6.01 11.39 -8.41
CA LEU A 242 5.56 10.33 -9.31
C LEU A 242 5.34 8.99 -8.60
N ILE A 243 6.10 8.70 -7.53
CA ILE A 243 5.87 7.49 -6.73
C ILE A 243 4.55 7.59 -5.96
N GLY A 244 4.27 8.72 -5.31
CA GLY A 244 2.98 8.96 -4.66
C GLY A 244 1.80 8.91 -5.64
N LEU A 245 1.97 9.46 -6.85
CA LEU A 245 0.96 9.38 -7.91
C LEU A 245 0.73 7.95 -8.40
N HIS A 246 1.80 7.14 -8.48
CA HIS A 246 1.68 5.73 -8.84
C HIS A 246 0.84 4.97 -7.80
N GLN A 247 1.11 5.19 -6.52
CA GLN A 247 0.31 4.62 -5.42
C GLN A 247 -1.14 5.10 -5.43
N LEU A 248 -1.39 6.38 -5.72
CA LEU A 248 -2.73 6.93 -5.82
C LEU A 248 -3.54 6.28 -6.95
N LEU A 249 -2.94 6.10 -8.13
CA LEU A 249 -3.62 5.45 -9.25
C LEU A 249 -3.83 3.95 -9.00
N SER A 250 -2.90 3.30 -8.33
CA SER A 250 -3.06 1.91 -7.89
C SER A 250 -4.26 1.74 -6.95
N LEU A 251 -4.43 2.66 -6.00
CA LEU A 251 -5.64 2.70 -5.16
C LEU A 251 -6.90 2.95 -5.99
N ALA A 252 -6.85 3.81 -7.01
CA ALA A 252 -7.99 4.03 -7.90
C ALA A 252 -8.36 2.75 -8.68
N VAL A 253 -7.38 1.96 -9.14
CA VAL A 253 -7.60 0.63 -9.74
C VAL A 253 -8.25 -0.31 -8.73
N VAL A 254 -7.74 -0.37 -7.50
CA VAL A 254 -8.33 -1.23 -6.45
C VAL A 254 -9.78 -0.83 -6.19
N VAL A 255 -10.06 0.45 -6.00
CA VAL A 255 -11.42 0.96 -5.78
C VAL A 255 -12.31 0.61 -6.97
N SER A 256 -11.88 0.86 -8.21
CA SER A 256 -12.71 0.57 -9.37
C SER A 256 -13.01 -0.92 -9.52
N LEU A 257 -12.07 -1.80 -9.14
CA LEU A 257 -12.31 -3.25 -9.11
C LEU A 257 -13.35 -3.68 -8.08
N LEU A 258 -13.38 -3.04 -6.91
CA LEU A 258 -14.34 -3.38 -5.85
C LEU A 258 -15.78 -3.01 -6.22
N PHE A 259 -15.97 -2.05 -7.14
CA PHE A 259 -17.27 -1.51 -7.55
C PHE A 259 -17.57 -1.74 -9.04
N ALA A 260 -16.83 -2.63 -9.70
CA ALA A 260 -17.01 -2.99 -11.11
C ALA A 260 -18.14 -4.01 -11.33
#